data_AF-A0A950YNT9-F1
#
_entry.id   AF-A0A950YNT9-F1
#
_cell.length_a   1.000
_cell.length_b   1.000
_cell.length_c   1.000
_cell.angle_alpha   90.00
_cell.angle_beta   90.00
_cell.angle_gamma   90.00
#
_symmetry.space_group_name_H-M   'P 1'
#
loop_
_entity.id
_entity.type
_entity.pdbx_description
1 polymer ?
#
loop_
_entity_poly.entity_id
_entity_poly.type
_entity_poly.pdbx_seq_one_letter_code
_entity_poly.pdbx_strand_id
1 'polypeptide(L)'
;MSRKTVRAVSVAAVLAMVLASMSAGVAVAAGSLRPALGPPNGKRVHAGRITLKVKDTDAVVLHERVYVAIARTRRTDKHGLLKSTCDVAKGCDFVGLKRWRHHPGWWIYTSGFNFAGYWATTPGKYFWQAQNVDCFHFRGCYATSNIGSFRVVG
;
A
#
# COMPACT_ATOMS: atom_id res chain seq x y z
N MET A 1 -76.34 6.17 34.44
CA MET A 1 -75.50 7.03 33.57
C MET A 1 -74.12 7.16 34.20
N SER A 2 -73.12 6.49 33.61
CA SER A 2 -71.79 6.27 34.22
C SER A 2 -70.75 7.21 33.59
N ARG A 3 -70.09 8.03 34.42
CA ARG A 3 -68.93 8.85 34.04
C ARG A 3 -67.65 8.14 34.48
N LYS A 4 -66.84 7.68 33.52
CA LYS A 4 -65.38 7.43 33.67
C LYS A 4 -64.75 7.75 32.31
N THR A 5 -64.27 8.98 32.10
CA THR A 5 -62.88 9.43 32.32
C THR A 5 -61.88 8.68 31.44
N VAL A 6 -61.64 9.29 30.26
CA VAL A 6 -60.37 9.46 29.54
C VAL A 6 -59.19 8.62 30.05
N ARG A 7 -58.69 7.70 29.22
CA ARG A 7 -57.31 7.19 29.29
C ARG A 7 -56.94 6.45 28.01
N ALA A 8 -55.64 6.52 27.69
CA ALA A 8 -54.92 5.80 26.62
C ALA A 8 -54.87 6.49 25.25
N VAL A 9 -54.24 7.66 25.22
CA VAL A 9 -53.54 8.16 24.02
C VAL A 9 -52.05 8.26 24.37
N SER A 10 -51.23 7.60 23.55
CA SER A 10 -49.78 7.84 23.37
C SER A 10 -48.79 7.36 24.44
N VAL A 11 -48.49 6.06 24.43
CA VAL A 11 -47.19 5.53 24.90
C VAL A 11 -46.66 4.55 23.85
N ALA A 12 -46.16 5.07 22.72
CA ALA A 12 -45.52 4.22 21.70
C ALA A 12 -44.54 4.97 20.78
N ALA A 13 -43.92 6.07 21.22
CA ALA A 13 -43.11 6.89 20.31
C ALA A 13 -41.82 7.50 20.89
N VAL A 14 -41.22 6.92 21.95
CA VAL A 14 -39.96 7.48 22.51
C VAL A 14 -38.83 6.45 22.69
N LEU A 15 -39.06 5.16 22.38
CA LEU A 15 -38.05 4.09 22.55
C LEU A 15 -37.46 3.57 21.22
N ALA A 16 -37.44 4.40 20.19
CA ALA A 16 -36.81 4.09 18.90
C ALA A 16 -35.73 5.13 18.50
N MET A 17 -35.20 5.88 19.49
CA MET A 17 -34.17 6.90 19.27
C MET A 17 -32.87 6.62 20.06
N VAL A 18 -32.58 5.35 20.35
CA VAL A 18 -31.35 4.94 21.09
C VAL A 18 -30.49 3.93 20.30
N LEU A 19 -30.88 3.53 19.09
CA LEU A 19 -30.20 2.44 18.34
C LEU A 19 -29.41 2.88 17.09
N ALA A 20 -29.03 4.15 16.94
CA ALA A 20 -28.40 4.61 15.69
C ALA A 20 -27.08 5.41 15.82
N SER A 21 -26.46 5.47 17.00
CA SER A 21 -25.32 6.37 17.24
C SER A 21 -24.00 5.70 17.65
N MET A 22 -23.79 4.41 17.35
CA MET A 22 -22.49 3.75 17.53
C MET A 22 -21.98 3.13 16.23
N SER A 23 -21.64 3.97 15.27
CA SER A 23 -20.70 3.59 14.20
C SER A 23 -20.14 4.82 13.48
N ALA A 24 -19.58 5.75 14.24
CA ALA A 24 -18.49 6.57 13.70
C ALA A 24 -17.20 5.76 13.83
N GLY A 25 -17.12 4.65 13.09
CA GLY A 25 -15.82 4.07 12.77
C GLY A 25 -15.09 5.15 12.00
N VAL A 26 -14.13 5.81 12.67
CA VAL A 26 -13.21 6.71 12.00
C VAL A 26 -12.41 5.81 11.07
N ALA A 27 -12.89 5.65 9.85
CA ALA A 27 -12.03 5.29 8.75
C ALA A 27 -11.05 6.47 8.68
N VAL A 28 -9.94 6.34 9.40
CA VAL A 28 -8.75 7.12 9.14
C VAL A 28 -8.45 6.80 7.69
N ALA A 29 -8.94 7.64 6.80
CA ALA A 29 -8.50 7.67 5.44
C ALA A 29 -6.99 7.79 5.56
N ALA A 30 -6.29 6.69 5.31
CA ALA A 30 -4.86 6.69 5.08
C ALA A 30 -4.65 7.51 3.79
N GLY A 31 -4.78 8.82 3.92
CA GLY A 31 -4.42 9.82 2.94
C GLY A 31 -2.91 10.01 2.98
N SER A 32 -2.17 8.90 2.89
CA SER A 32 -0.75 8.94 2.58
C SER A 32 -0.65 8.82 1.06
N LEU A 33 -0.30 9.92 0.42
CA LEU A 33 -0.06 9.99 -1.01
C LEU A 33 1.05 9.00 -1.35
N ARG A 34 0.66 7.94 -2.08
CA ARG A 34 1.39 6.68 -2.18
C ARG A 34 2.60 6.75 -3.09
N PRO A 35 3.73 6.11 -2.73
CA PRO A 35 4.85 5.98 -3.63
C PRO A 35 4.45 5.27 -4.94
N ALA A 36 4.52 5.96 -6.09
CA ALA A 36 4.04 5.46 -7.38
C ALA A 36 5.20 5.09 -8.31
N LEU A 37 5.20 3.86 -8.86
CA LEU A 37 6.32 3.33 -9.64
C LEU A 37 6.23 3.69 -11.14
N GLY A 38 7.40 3.89 -11.76
CA GLY A 38 7.63 4.38 -13.12
C GLY A 38 7.18 3.49 -14.28
N PRO A 39 6.81 2.22 -14.09
CA PRO A 39 5.80 1.61 -14.95
C PRO A 39 4.48 1.46 -14.18
N PRO A 40 3.42 2.18 -14.61
CA PRO A 40 2.04 1.91 -14.19
C PRO A 40 1.67 0.43 -14.26
N ASN A 41 0.69 0.06 -13.44
CA ASN A 41 0.11 -1.28 -13.36
C ASN A 41 -0.10 -1.93 -14.74
N GLY A 42 0.50 -3.10 -14.94
CA GLY A 42 0.33 -3.92 -16.14
C GLY A 42 1.29 -3.64 -17.29
N LYS A 43 2.23 -2.69 -17.15
CA LYS A 43 3.23 -2.44 -18.20
C LYS A 43 4.23 -3.59 -18.37
N ARG A 44 4.68 -3.76 -19.62
CA ARG A 44 5.76 -4.67 -20.01
C ARG A 44 7.10 -3.95 -19.89
N VAL A 45 8.11 -4.64 -19.39
CA VAL A 45 9.50 -4.19 -19.30
C VAL A 45 10.40 -5.29 -19.84
N HIS A 46 11.46 -4.95 -20.57
CA HIS A 46 12.39 -5.95 -21.09
C HIS A 46 13.31 -6.46 -19.98
N ALA A 47 13.65 -7.74 -20.05
CA ALA A 47 14.59 -8.39 -19.16
C ALA A 47 15.98 -7.74 -19.26
N GLY A 48 16.74 -7.81 -18.16
CA GLY A 48 18.06 -7.23 -18.01
C GLY A 48 18.07 -6.08 -17.01
N ARG A 49 18.43 -4.89 -17.48
CA ARG A 49 18.60 -3.70 -16.64
C ARG A 49 17.29 -2.92 -16.53
N ILE A 50 16.55 -3.15 -15.45
CA ILE A 50 15.26 -2.52 -15.19
C ILE A 50 15.42 -1.39 -14.18
N THR A 51 14.90 -0.22 -14.51
CA THR A 51 14.87 0.94 -13.63
C THR A 51 13.48 1.12 -13.00
N LEU A 52 13.45 1.10 -11.67
CA LEU A 52 12.31 1.45 -10.85
C LEU A 52 12.42 2.93 -10.49
N LYS A 53 11.35 3.70 -10.67
CA LYS A 53 11.26 5.09 -10.22
C LYS A 53 10.05 5.22 -9.33
N VAL A 54 10.15 5.78 -8.15
CA VAL A 54 9.04 5.91 -7.21
C VAL A 54 8.88 7.38 -6.83
N LYS A 55 7.69 7.95 -7.05
CA LYS A 55 7.40 9.31 -6.57
C LYS A 55 6.83 9.23 -5.16
N ASP A 56 7.60 9.64 -4.17
CA ASP A 56 7.11 9.95 -2.84
C ASP A 56 6.47 11.33 -2.85
N THR A 57 5.24 11.39 -2.38
CA THR A 57 4.37 12.56 -2.40
C THR A 57 4.03 13.04 -1.01
N ASP A 58 4.53 12.35 0.02
CA ASP A 58 4.35 12.75 1.40
C ASP A 58 5.46 13.73 1.80
N ALA A 59 5.06 14.98 2.07
CA ALA A 59 5.99 16.04 2.49
C ALA A 59 6.64 15.75 3.84
N VAL A 60 5.99 14.94 4.70
CA VAL A 60 6.47 14.61 6.05
C VAL A 60 7.60 13.58 5.99
N VAL A 61 7.58 12.70 4.99
CA VAL A 61 8.47 11.52 4.92
C VAL A 61 9.60 11.67 3.89
N LEU A 62 9.78 12.87 3.32
CA LEU A 62 10.81 13.17 2.30
C LEU A 62 12.24 12.86 2.77
N HIS A 63 12.49 12.74 4.07
CA HIS A 63 13.80 12.49 4.65
C HIS A 63 14.19 11.01 4.73
N GLU A 64 13.28 10.09 4.44
CA GLU A 64 13.48 8.68 4.73
C GLU A 64 13.72 7.81 3.50
N ARG A 65 14.28 6.63 3.71
CA ARG A 65 14.61 5.71 2.62
C ARG A 65 13.37 4.97 2.14
N VAL A 66 13.08 5.10 0.85
CA VAL A 66 12.05 4.30 0.19
C VAL A 66 12.63 2.94 -0.19
N TYR A 67 11.91 1.88 0.16
CA TYR A 67 12.19 0.51 -0.25
C TYR A 67 11.08 0.00 -1.17
N VAL A 68 11.40 -0.97 -2.02
CA VAL A 68 10.41 -1.66 -2.85
C VAL A 68 10.54 -3.16 -2.63
N ALA A 69 9.45 -3.78 -2.18
CA ALA A 69 9.27 -5.22 -2.20
C ALA A 69 8.81 -5.65 -3.59
N ILE A 70 9.37 -6.74 -4.12
CA ILE A 70 9.00 -7.37 -5.39
C ILE A 70 8.75 -8.85 -5.13
N ALA A 71 7.70 -9.40 -5.73
CA ALA A 71 7.37 -10.81 -5.63
C ALA A 71 6.60 -11.32 -6.85
N ARG A 72 6.65 -12.63 -7.11
CA ARG A 72 5.81 -13.27 -8.14
C ARG A 72 4.33 -13.40 -7.77
N THR A 73 3.99 -13.24 -6.49
CA THR A 73 2.61 -13.36 -6.00
C THR A 73 2.14 -12.05 -5.38
N ARG A 74 0.83 -11.77 -5.45
CA ARG A 74 0.21 -10.59 -4.83
C ARG A 74 -0.17 -10.80 -3.36
N ARG A 75 0.36 -11.82 -2.71
CA ARG A 75 -0.03 -12.15 -1.32
C ARG A 75 0.52 -11.09 -0.37
N THR A 76 -0.25 -10.74 0.63
CA THR A 76 0.19 -9.84 1.70
C THR A 76 0.34 -10.58 3.02
N ASP A 77 1.10 -10.00 3.95
CA ASP A 77 1.07 -10.40 5.34
C ASP A 77 -0.11 -9.76 6.10
N LYS A 78 -0.14 -9.97 7.42
CA LYS A 78 -1.18 -9.42 8.32
C LYS A 78 -1.18 -7.89 8.42
N HIS A 79 -0.12 -7.23 7.94
CA HIS A 79 0.06 -5.78 7.94
C HIS A 79 -0.24 -5.16 6.56
N GLY A 80 -0.68 -5.97 5.59
CA GLY A 80 -0.93 -5.49 4.23
C GLY A 80 0.35 -5.28 3.41
N LEU A 81 1.50 -5.76 3.89
CA LEU A 81 2.77 -5.70 3.17
C LEU A 81 2.87 -6.86 2.19
N LEU A 82 3.39 -6.59 1.00
CA LEU A 82 3.63 -7.60 -0.02
C LEU A 82 4.56 -8.68 0.56
N LYS A 83 4.05 -9.90 0.62
CA LYS A 83 4.77 -11.06 1.12
C LYS A 83 5.83 -11.48 0.11
N SER A 84 6.99 -10.85 0.16
CA SER A 84 8.21 -11.37 -0.44
C SER A 84 8.71 -12.49 0.46
N THR A 85 8.36 -13.75 0.18
CA THR A 85 9.14 -14.87 0.71
C THR A 85 10.54 -14.73 0.12
N CYS A 86 11.51 -14.27 0.92
CA CYS A 86 12.78 -13.59 0.55
C CYS A 86 13.81 -14.42 -0.23
N ASP A 87 13.39 -15.30 -1.13
CA ASP A 87 14.28 -16.04 -2.00
C ASP A 87 14.48 -15.26 -3.31
N VAL A 88 15.65 -14.61 -3.42
CA VAL A 88 16.01 -13.79 -4.58
C VAL A 88 16.13 -14.63 -5.85
N ALA A 89 16.54 -15.89 -5.73
CA ALA A 89 16.60 -16.83 -6.86
C ALA A 89 15.19 -17.23 -7.35
N LYS A 90 14.13 -16.95 -6.59
CA LYS A 90 12.74 -17.18 -7.01
C LYS A 90 12.04 -15.91 -7.50
N GLY A 91 12.77 -14.81 -7.65
CA GLY A 91 12.24 -13.55 -8.17
C GLY A 91 11.50 -12.72 -7.13
N CYS A 92 11.83 -12.91 -5.85
CA CYS A 92 11.48 -12.00 -4.77
C CYS A 92 12.65 -11.06 -4.49
N ASP A 93 12.41 -9.79 -4.15
CA ASP A 93 13.50 -8.87 -3.81
C ASP A 93 12.99 -7.77 -2.88
N PHE A 94 13.90 -7.16 -2.12
CA PHE A 94 13.62 -6.00 -1.28
C PHE A 94 14.74 -4.98 -1.48
N VAL A 95 14.47 -3.98 -2.33
CA VAL A 95 15.49 -3.05 -2.80
C VAL A 95 15.33 -1.68 -2.18
N GLY A 96 16.42 -1.11 -1.68
CA GLY A 96 16.48 0.28 -1.27
C GLY A 96 16.67 1.20 -2.47
N LEU A 97 15.84 2.25 -2.57
CA LEU A 97 15.96 3.26 -3.63
C LEU A 97 16.84 4.41 -3.16
N LYS A 98 17.45 5.09 -4.13
CA LYS A 98 18.21 6.32 -3.92
C LYS A 98 17.39 7.52 -4.40
N ARG A 99 17.63 8.70 -3.86
CA ARG A 99 17.01 9.92 -4.39
C ARG A 99 17.42 10.13 -5.85
N TRP A 100 16.46 10.47 -6.71
CA TRP A 100 16.73 10.80 -8.10
C TRP A 100 17.18 12.26 -8.19
N ARG A 101 18.47 12.46 -8.51
CA ARG A 101 19.09 13.78 -8.61
C ARG A 101 18.28 14.69 -9.54
N HIS A 102 18.02 15.92 -9.10
CA HIS A 102 17.20 16.93 -9.80
C HIS A 102 15.70 16.61 -9.93
N HIS A 103 15.20 15.57 -9.26
CA HIS A 103 13.77 15.24 -9.22
C HIS A 103 13.30 15.14 -7.76
N PRO A 104 12.93 16.26 -7.12
CA PRO A 104 12.45 16.27 -5.73
C PRO A 104 11.27 15.32 -5.53
N GLY A 105 11.29 14.57 -4.42
CA GLY A 105 10.29 13.55 -4.11
C GLY A 105 10.41 12.28 -4.96
N TRP A 106 11.36 12.17 -5.89
CA TRP A 106 11.56 10.95 -6.66
C TRP A 106 12.70 10.11 -6.13
N TRP A 107 12.47 8.81 -6.15
CA TRP A 107 13.39 7.75 -5.78
C TRP A 107 13.63 6.85 -6.99
N ILE A 108 14.83 6.29 -7.11
CA ILE A 108 15.25 5.49 -8.24
C ILE A 108 16.07 4.29 -7.78
N TYR A 109 15.84 3.15 -8.42
CA TYR A 109 16.65 1.96 -8.34
C TYR A 109 16.85 1.41 -9.74
N THR A 110 18.03 0.90 -10.03
CA THR A 110 18.30 0.19 -11.28
C THR A 110 18.88 -1.16 -10.92
N SER A 111 18.30 -2.24 -11.48
CA SER A 111 18.78 -3.59 -11.22
C SER A 111 20.26 -3.73 -11.57
N GLY A 112 21.03 -4.28 -10.62
CA GLY A 112 22.46 -4.51 -10.76
C GLY A 112 22.83 -5.98 -11.00
N PHE A 113 21.91 -6.90 -10.70
CA PHE A 113 22.15 -8.33 -10.82
C PHE A 113 21.54 -8.92 -12.09
N ASN A 114 22.17 -9.97 -12.60
CA ASN A 114 21.79 -10.60 -13.87
C ASN A 114 21.81 -12.15 -13.85
N PHE A 115 21.54 -12.77 -12.70
CA PHE A 115 21.49 -14.23 -12.58
C PHE A 115 20.10 -14.81 -12.87
N ALA A 116 20.04 -16.11 -13.20
CA ALA A 116 18.79 -16.80 -13.48
C ALA A 116 17.86 -16.83 -12.24
N GLY A 117 16.57 -16.59 -12.44
CA GLY A 117 15.61 -16.53 -11.34
C GLY A 117 15.44 -15.13 -10.74
N TYR A 118 16.42 -14.24 -10.93
CA TYR A 118 16.29 -12.84 -10.54
C TYR A 118 15.13 -12.16 -11.30
N TRP A 119 14.36 -11.33 -10.60
CA TRP A 119 13.15 -10.74 -11.18
C TRP A 119 13.46 -9.87 -12.39
N ALA A 120 14.63 -9.22 -12.44
CA ALA A 120 14.96 -8.33 -13.54
C ALA A 120 15.36 -9.06 -14.83
N THR A 121 15.79 -10.31 -14.74
CA THR A 121 16.24 -11.13 -15.88
C THR A 121 15.29 -12.26 -16.26
N THR A 122 14.34 -12.59 -15.38
CA THR A 122 13.44 -13.71 -15.60
C THR A 122 12.08 -13.22 -16.09
N PRO A 123 11.62 -13.64 -17.30
CA PRO A 123 10.28 -13.28 -17.77
C PRO A 123 9.19 -13.75 -16.81
N GLY A 124 8.16 -12.93 -16.65
CA GLY A 124 7.08 -13.23 -15.72
C GLY A 124 6.27 -12.02 -15.30
N LYS A 125 5.14 -12.27 -14.63
CA LYS A 125 4.38 -11.23 -13.93
C LYS A 125 4.94 -11.07 -12.53
N TYR A 126 5.21 -9.83 -12.14
CA TYR A 126 5.69 -9.46 -10.83
C TYR A 126 4.76 -8.44 -10.21
N PHE A 127 4.66 -8.49 -8.89
CA PHE A 127 3.97 -7.56 -8.05
C PHE A 127 4.99 -6.77 -7.26
N TRP A 128 4.68 -5.52 -6.97
CA TRP A 128 5.57 -4.68 -6.20
C TRP A 128 4.79 -3.80 -5.24
N GLN A 129 5.45 -3.39 -4.17
CA GLN A 129 4.93 -2.41 -3.22
C GLN A 129 6.08 -1.58 -2.68
N ALA A 130 5.94 -0.27 -2.74
CA ALA A 130 6.87 0.66 -2.14
C ALA A 130 6.49 0.92 -0.68
N GLN A 131 7.51 1.08 0.16
CA GLN A 131 7.36 1.24 1.60
C GLN A 131 8.34 2.31 2.06
N ASN A 132 7.86 3.20 2.92
CA ASN A 132 8.73 4.00 3.76
C ASN A 132 8.87 3.33 5.13
N VAL A 133 10.10 3.29 5.66
CA VAL A 133 10.42 2.59 6.91
C VAL A 133 10.85 3.63 7.95
N ASP A 134 9.88 4.33 8.55
CA ASP A 134 10.12 5.23 9.70
C ASP A 134 10.06 4.43 11.00
N CYS A 135 11.10 3.68 11.35
CA CYS A 135 11.08 2.96 12.64
C CYS A 135 11.50 3.83 13.84
N PHE A 136 11.83 5.12 13.65
CA PHE A 136 12.52 5.87 14.69
C PHE A 136 11.62 6.70 15.60
N HIS A 137 10.42 7.13 15.18
CA HIS A 137 9.62 8.06 16.01
C HIS A 137 8.16 7.69 16.29
N PHE A 138 7.49 6.77 15.57
CA PHE A 138 6.08 6.45 15.85
C PHE A 138 5.71 4.96 15.79
N ARG A 139 4.83 4.54 16.71
CA ARG A 139 4.12 3.26 16.65
C ARG A 139 3.14 3.31 15.45
N GLY A 140 3.43 2.60 14.37
CA GLY A 140 2.53 2.47 13.20
C GLY A 140 3.10 2.86 11.82
N CYS A 141 4.42 2.97 11.70
CA CYS A 141 5.11 3.63 10.59
C CYS A 141 5.41 2.80 9.34
N TYR A 142 4.38 2.29 8.67
CA TYR A 142 4.54 1.80 7.29
C TYR A 142 3.65 2.62 6.36
N ALA A 143 4.20 3.73 5.83
CA ALA A 143 3.59 4.39 4.69
C ALA A 143 3.84 3.50 3.45
N THR A 144 2.79 2.82 2.99
CA THR A 144 2.89 1.83 1.93
C THR A 144 2.11 2.25 0.70
N SER A 145 2.65 1.93 -0.47
CA SER A 145 1.92 2.10 -1.71
C SER A 145 0.84 1.03 -1.87
N ASN A 146 -0.05 1.26 -2.84
CA ASN A 146 -0.83 0.18 -3.40
C ASN A 146 0.10 -0.86 -4.02
N ILE A 147 -0.33 -2.13 -4.01
CA ILE A 147 0.38 -3.18 -4.72
C ILE A 147 0.12 -3.03 -6.22
N GLY A 148 1.19 -2.75 -6.95
CA GLY A 148 1.18 -2.71 -8.40
C GLY A 148 1.66 -4.00 -9.02
N SER A 149 1.66 -4.05 -10.36
CA SER A 149 2.25 -5.17 -11.10
C SER A 149 2.89 -4.72 -12.41
N PHE A 150 3.89 -5.48 -12.87
CA PHE A 150 4.51 -5.34 -14.18
C PHE A 150 4.80 -6.72 -14.76
N ARG A 151 5.10 -6.77 -16.06
CA ARG A 151 5.51 -8.00 -16.73
C ARG A 151 6.91 -7.83 -17.31
N VAL A 152 7.82 -8.73 -16.93
CA VAL A 152 9.14 -8.85 -17.57
C VAL A 152 8.98 -9.71 -18.81
N VAL A 153 9.48 -9.23 -19.94
CA VAL A 153 9.48 -9.92 -21.24
C VAL A 153 10.91 -10.13 -21.72
N GLY A 154 11.15 -11.23 -22.44
CA GLY A 154 12.43 -11.51 -23.09
C GLY A 154 12.68 -10.61 -24.29
#